data_AF-A0A960WPK5-F1
#
_entry.id   AF-A0A960WPK5-F1
#
_cell.length_a   1.000
_cell.length_b   1.000
_cell.length_c   1.000
_cell.angle_alpha   90.00
_cell.angle_beta   90.00
_cell.angle_gamma   90.00
#
_symmetry.space_group_name_H-M   'P 1'
#
loop_
_entity.id
_entity.type
_entity.pdbx_description
1 polymer ?
#
loop_
_entity_poly.entity_id
_entity_poly.type
_entity_poly.pdbx_seq_one_letter_code
_entity_poly.pdbx_strand_id
1 'polypeptide(L)'
;MKLRTMWIALFLATSIPLGAQDSDLTIVRDLLAPPSLFENPRKGDPVEPRERLTSEGITFGKDESIAYDPVSMRLFVRAKTGTIYRIQKLIEAEMARSSIQVSLTCRILETREPLFSAAPANRPSLVSTRVLTTDDEVESLVTRAGETSSGTAIASSSLTAKTDETTEVRIGDHLTRSVMSVSADHSTVDLAVTLLQIHAGDKPEVVGETRVAIPSGSSLALEEWRAENSWRTHILTARLVDASGAPVSPRESDDLPGEQRLGLGGSLFPGPVPVPALEKVKTIILPSVEFEETPLLEAIEILKKAGAENDRSLPETGRGVDIRYWYSSRTSLAEKPLTLRLSNVPLIEAIRYTASLAGCDYRVEGGSVLIGAFPPATEMSGAEEIWYAAFLRGREADELEGAGKMDEAKTKRLQALKLYEALRERNPEFASKAVEAQIQRLNETLSEE
;
A
#
# COMPACT_ATOMS: atom_id res chain seq x y z
N MET A 1 24.54 80.64 35.61
CA MET A 1 24.69 79.16 35.57
C MET A 1 24.51 78.72 34.13
N LYS A 2 25.62 78.48 33.42
CA LYS A 2 26.17 77.13 33.06
C LYS A 2 25.23 76.37 32.10
N LEU A 3 25.56 76.34 30.79
CA LEU A 3 26.25 75.24 30.06
C LEU A 3 25.22 74.15 29.63
N ARG A 4 25.13 73.56 28.43
CA ARG A 4 26.01 73.26 27.27
C ARG A 4 25.10 72.83 26.06
N THR A 5 25.34 73.27 24.82
CA THR A 5 26.15 72.58 23.75
C THR A 5 25.42 71.37 23.14
N MET A 6 24.73 71.53 22.00
CA MET A 6 25.21 71.30 20.60
C MET A 6 25.33 69.81 20.26
N TRP A 7 24.56 69.31 19.27
CA TRP A 7 25.03 68.41 18.19
C TRP A 7 23.95 68.31 17.09
N ILE A 8 24.33 68.83 15.92
CA ILE A 8 23.74 68.61 14.61
C ILE A 8 24.43 67.37 14.03
N ALA A 9 23.68 66.35 13.63
CA ALA A 9 24.17 65.29 12.75
C ALA A 9 23.00 64.67 11.95
N LEU A 10 22.74 65.29 10.80
CA LEU A 10 22.53 64.64 9.50
C LEU A 10 21.95 63.20 9.51
N PHE A 11 20.62 63.08 9.47
CA PHE A 11 19.92 61.86 9.05
C PHE A 11 19.22 62.12 7.70
N LEU A 12 20.02 62.11 6.63
CA LEU A 12 19.52 61.90 5.26
C LEU A 12 19.80 60.44 4.93
N ALA A 13 18.93 59.56 5.43
CA ALA A 13 18.85 58.19 4.96
C ALA A 13 18.24 58.25 3.55
N THR A 14 19.11 58.35 2.55
CA THR A 14 18.75 58.03 1.18
C THR A 14 18.45 56.54 1.14
N SER A 15 17.18 56.20 0.90
CA SER A 15 16.73 54.86 0.57
C SER A 15 17.38 54.46 -0.76
N ILE A 16 18.61 53.95 -0.70
CA ILE A 16 19.20 53.24 -1.83
C ILE A 16 18.42 51.94 -1.93
N PRO A 17 17.67 51.68 -3.02
CA PRO A 17 17.18 50.35 -3.24
C PRO A 17 18.41 49.46 -3.40
N LEU A 18 18.66 48.57 -2.43
CA LEU A 18 19.45 47.37 -2.68
C LEU A 18 18.65 46.54 -3.70
N GLY A 19 18.69 46.95 -4.97
CA GLY A 19 18.56 46.02 -6.06
C GLY A 19 19.77 45.12 -5.94
N ALA A 20 19.61 44.02 -5.21
CA ALA A 20 20.52 42.89 -5.30
C ALA A 20 20.52 42.52 -6.79
N GLN A 21 21.51 43.07 -7.49
CA GLN A 21 21.77 42.77 -8.88
C GLN A 21 22.23 41.33 -8.84
N ASP A 22 21.25 40.43 -9.00
CA ASP A 22 21.44 38.99 -9.00
C ASP A 22 22.55 38.73 -10.00
N SER A 23 23.73 38.42 -9.49
CA SER A 23 24.92 38.38 -10.31
C SER A 23 24.73 37.22 -11.26
N ASP A 24 24.43 37.53 -12.52
CA ASP A 24 24.22 36.61 -13.64
C ASP A 24 25.48 35.78 -14.00
N LEU A 25 26.44 35.71 -13.07
CA LEU A 25 27.66 34.94 -13.20
C LEU A 25 27.31 33.45 -13.10
N THR A 26 27.49 32.76 -14.23
CA THR A 26 27.53 31.31 -14.25
C THR A 26 28.77 30.83 -13.51
N ILE A 27 28.60 30.00 -12.50
CA ILE A 27 29.71 29.34 -11.79
C ILE A 27 29.70 27.85 -12.09
N VAL A 28 30.84 27.19 -11.91
CA VAL A 28 30.99 25.74 -12.04
C VAL A 28 31.05 25.12 -10.65
N ARG A 29 30.27 24.06 -10.42
CA ARG A 29 30.28 23.27 -9.18
C ARG A 29 30.31 21.78 -9.49
N ASP A 30 30.94 21.05 -8.58
CA ASP A 30 30.97 19.60 -8.50
C ASP A 30 30.16 19.21 -7.27
N LEU A 31 29.09 18.43 -7.47
CA LEU A 31 28.14 18.02 -6.45
C LEU A 31 28.10 16.48 -6.40
N LEU A 32 28.11 15.90 -5.21
CA LEU A 32 27.89 14.47 -5.04
C LEU A 32 26.40 14.17 -5.23
N ALA A 33 26.03 13.31 -6.18
CA ALA A 33 24.63 12.99 -6.47
C ALA A 33 24.43 11.47 -6.61
N PRO A 34 23.46 10.87 -5.89
CA PRO A 34 23.22 9.43 -5.95
C PRO A 34 22.72 9.02 -7.35
N PRO A 35 23.04 7.81 -7.83
CA PRO A 35 22.55 7.30 -9.12
C PRO A 35 21.02 7.32 -9.24
N SER A 36 20.33 7.05 -8.12
CA SER A 36 18.87 7.05 -8.05
C SER A 36 18.25 8.38 -8.50
N LEU A 37 18.97 9.50 -8.36
CA LEU A 37 18.48 10.80 -8.82
C LEU A 37 18.26 10.81 -10.33
N PHE A 38 19.08 10.08 -11.08
CA PHE A 38 19.12 10.04 -12.54
C PHE A 38 18.71 8.67 -13.11
N GLU A 39 18.02 7.86 -12.33
CA GLU A 39 17.40 6.62 -12.79
C GLU A 39 15.89 6.81 -12.86
N ASN A 40 15.25 6.16 -13.84
CA ASN A 40 13.81 6.16 -13.93
C ASN A 40 13.27 5.31 -12.77
N PRO A 41 12.47 5.86 -11.84
CA PRO A 41 12.04 5.12 -10.65
C PRO A 41 11.19 3.89 -10.97
N ARG A 42 10.63 3.79 -12.18
CA ARG A 42 9.83 2.62 -12.61
C ARG A 42 10.63 1.57 -13.36
N LYS A 43 11.67 1.97 -14.10
CA LYS A 43 12.41 1.07 -15.00
C LYS A 43 13.85 0.81 -14.57
N GLY A 44 14.43 1.65 -13.72
CA GLY A 44 15.86 1.66 -13.40
C GLY A 44 16.74 2.17 -14.55
N ASP A 45 16.16 2.51 -15.70
CA ASP A 45 16.92 3.01 -16.85
C ASP A 45 17.53 4.38 -16.55
N PRO A 46 18.77 4.66 -17.00
CA PRO A 46 19.38 5.97 -16.83
C PRO A 46 18.60 7.05 -17.60
N VAL A 47 18.34 8.16 -16.93
CA VAL A 47 17.67 9.36 -17.47
C VAL A 47 18.72 10.45 -17.67
N GLU A 48 18.60 11.20 -18.77
CA GLU A 48 19.51 12.32 -19.02
C GLU A 48 19.40 13.36 -17.86
N PRO A 49 20.51 13.79 -17.24
CA PRO A 49 20.46 14.68 -16.08
C PRO A 49 19.69 15.97 -16.31
N ARG A 50 19.80 16.54 -17.52
CA ARG A 50 19.07 17.75 -17.91
C ARG A 50 17.56 17.51 -17.93
N GLU A 51 17.12 16.42 -18.56
CA GLU A 51 15.71 16.05 -18.65
C GLU A 51 15.12 15.84 -17.25
N ARG A 52 15.81 15.06 -16.42
CA ARG A 52 15.39 14.79 -15.04
C ARG A 52 15.22 16.06 -14.22
N LEU A 53 16.22 16.95 -14.21
CA LEU A 53 16.12 18.19 -13.45
C LEU A 53 15.08 19.16 -14.02
N THR A 54 14.86 19.14 -15.34
CA THR A 54 13.78 19.92 -15.97
C THR A 54 12.41 19.43 -15.51
N SER A 55 12.22 18.10 -15.35
CA SER A 55 10.99 17.53 -14.80
C SER A 55 10.70 17.96 -13.35
N GLU A 56 11.76 18.29 -12.59
CA GLU A 56 11.68 18.85 -11.23
C GLU A 56 11.54 20.39 -11.22
N GLY A 57 11.27 21.00 -12.39
CA GLY A 57 11.08 22.45 -12.52
C GLY A 57 12.36 23.28 -12.52
N ILE A 58 13.53 22.65 -12.67
CA ILE A 58 14.82 23.33 -12.78
C ILE A 58 15.12 23.59 -14.26
N THR A 59 14.92 24.83 -14.69
CA THR A 59 15.20 25.25 -16.06
C THR A 59 16.64 25.72 -16.20
N PHE A 60 17.25 25.38 -17.34
CA PHE A 60 18.63 25.76 -17.64
C PHE A 60 18.67 26.84 -18.74
N GLY A 61 19.48 27.87 -18.52
CA GLY A 61 19.78 28.89 -19.53
C GLY A 61 20.59 28.34 -20.71
N LYS A 62 20.68 29.13 -21.79
CA LYS A 62 21.41 28.76 -23.02
C LYS A 62 22.89 28.46 -22.78
N ASP A 63 23.50 29.16 -21.82
CA ASP A 63 24.92 29.03 -21.47
C ASP A 63 25.16 28.09 -20.26
N GLU A 64 24.10 27.45 -19.77
CA GLU A 64 24.16 26.53 -18.65
C GLU A 64 24.27 25.09 -19.13
N SER A 65 25.12 24.29 -18.46
CA SER A 65 25.40 22.92 -18.82
C SER A 65 25.47 22.03 -17.59
N ILE A 66 25.15 20.76 -17.80
CA ILE A 66 25.18 19.74 -16.76
C ILE A 66 25.70 18.43 -17.34
N ALA A 67 26.49 17.72 -16.55
CA ALA A 67 26.96 16.37 -16.87
C ALA A 67 27.01 15.55 -15.58
N TYR A 68 26.57 14.29 -15.65
CA TYR A 68 26.64 13.35 -14.54
C TYR A 68 27.59 12.22 -14.90
N ASP A 69 28.50 11.90 -13.99
CA ASP A 69 29.34 10.71 -14.07
C ASP A 69 28.84 9.65 -13.06
N PRO A 70 28.19 8.57 -13.52
CA PRO A 70 27.65 7.55 -12.63
C PRO A 70 28.75 6.75 -11.91
N VAL A 71 29.98 6.69 -12.44
CA VAL A 71 31.08 5.93 -11.84
C VAL A 71 31.60 6.63 -10.59
N SER A 72 31.77 7.96 -10.67
CA SER A 72 32.22 8.76 -9.53
C SER A 72 31.08 9.35 -8.69
N MET A 73 29.82 9.17 -9.12
CA MET A 73 28.61 9.76 -8.52
C MET A 73 28.69 11.29 -8.44
N ARG A 74 29.34 11.93 -9.42
CA ARG A 74 29.55 13.38 -9.45
C ARG A 74 28.71 14.05 -10.52
N LEU A 75 28.06 15.13 -10.13
CA LEU A 75 27.28 16.01 -10.99
C LEU A 75 28.04 17.32 -11.18
N PHE A 76 28.51 17.54 -12.41
CA PHE A 76 29.17 18.76 -12.82
C PHE A 76 28.13 19.73 -13.36
N VAL A 77 27.95 20.86 -12.67
CA VAL A 77 26.94 21.87 -13.03
C VAL A 77 27.63 23.19 -13.33
N ARG A 78 27.39 23.74 -14.52
CA ARG A 78 27.71 25.14 -14.85
C ARG A 78 26.40 25.90 -15.01
N ALA A 79 26.02 26.68 -14.02
CA ALA A 79 24.76 27.43 -14.03
C ALA A 79 24.84 28.68 -13.13
N LYS A 80 23.79 29.50 -13.13
CA LYS A 80 23.63 30.59 -12.17
C LYS A 80 23.55 30.04 -10.74
N THR A 81 23.97 30.85 -9.78
CA THR A 81 24.00 30.48 -8.35
C THR A 81 22.64 29.99 -7.84
N GLY A 82 21.54 30.62 -8.27
CA GLY A 82 20.18 30.21 -7.90
C GLY A 82 19.81 28.81 -8.39
N THR A 83 20.19 28.45 -9.62
CA THR A 83 19.97 27.12 -10.20
C THR A 83 20.76 26.05 -9.43
N ILE A 84 22.03 26.33 -9.14
CA ILE A 84 22.90 25.41 -8.37
C ILE A 84 22.33 25.16 -6.97
N TYR A 85 21.85 26.19 -6.29
CA TYR A 85 21.26 26.03 -4.96
C TYR A 85 20.02 25.12 -4.98
N ARG A 86 19.16 25.26 -6.00
CA ARG A 86 17.99 24.38 -6.18
C ARG A 86 18.40 22.93 -6.43
N ILE A 87 19.40 22.71 -7.28
CA ILE A 87 19.95 21.38 -7.56
C ILE A 87 20.52 20.76 -6.27
N GLN A 88 21.29 21.53 -5.49
CA GLN A 88 21.84 21.04 -4.23
C GLN A 88 20.74 20.65 -3.25
N LYS A 89 19.66 21.44 -3.13
CA LYS A 89 18.52 21.11 -2.27
C LYS A 89 17.79 19.85 -2.72
N LEU A 90 17.65 19.65 -4.02
CA LEU A 90 17.09 18.42 -4.59
C LEU A 90 17.97 17.21 -4.29
N ILE A 91 19.29 17.33 -4.46
CA ILE A 91 20.26 16.27 -4.13
C ILE A 91 20.20 15.93 -2.64
N GLU A 92 20.19 16.93 -1.76
CA GLU A 92 20.07 16.73 -0.31
C GLU A 92 18.77 15.97 0.04
N ALA A 93 17.65 16.33 -0.59
CA ALA A 93 16.38 15.64 -0.42
C ALA A 93 16.42 14.19 -0.93
N GLU A 94 17.06 13.94 -2.08
CA GLU A 94 17.19 12.62 -2.67
C GLU A 94 18.17 11.72 -1.90
N MET A 95 19.28 12.27 -1.40
CA MET A 95 20.19 11.56 -0.50
C MET A 95 19.51 11.19 0.82
N ALA A 96 18.61 12.05 1.32
CA ALA A 96 17.80 11.76 2.49
C ALA A 96 16.72 10.69 2.24
N ARG A 97 16.27 10.53 0.99
CA ARG A 97 15.33 9.46 0.59
C ARG A 97 16.04 8.12 0.36
N SER A 98 17.14 8.14 -0.38
CA SER A 98 17.92 6.95 -0.76
C SER A 98 18.73 6.34 0.39
N SER A 99 18.83 7.01 1.53
CA SER A 99 19.47 6.49 2.74
C SER A 99 18.54 5.63 3.60
N ILE A 100 17.23 5.60 3.31
CA ILE A 100 16.29 4.79 4.07
C ILE A 100 16.34 3.36 3.57
N GLN A 101 16.59 2.46 4.50
CA GLN A 101 16.62 1.02 4.29
C GLN A 101 15.54 0.39 5.16
N VAL A 102 15.12 -0.82 4.79
CA VAL A 102 14.23 -1.64 5.60
C VAL A 102 15.07 -2.69 6.30
N SER A 103 15.12 -2.64 7.63
CA SER A 103 15.61 -3.72 8.47
C SER A 103 14.48 -4.72 8.69
N LEU A 104 14.58 -5.89 8.07
CA LEU A 104 13.63 -6.98 8.21
C LEU A 104 14.17 -8.01 9.21
N THR A 105 13.42 -8.27 10.28
CA THR A 105 13.72 -9.35 11.22
C THR A 105 12.71 -10.47 11.05
N CYS A 106 13.18 -11.68 10.81
CA CYS A 106 12.35 -12.87 10.72
C CYS A 106 12.56 -13.74 11.97
N ARG A 107 11.45 -14.11 12.62
CA ARG A 107 11.40 -15.10 13.71
C ARG A 107 10.47 -16.23 13.28
N ILE A 108 10.81 -17.46 13.67
CA ILE A 108 9.98 -18.63 13.40
C ILE A 108 9.60 -19.27 14.73
N LEU A 109 8.30 -19.48 14.92
CA LEU A 109 7.75 -20.26 16.02
C LEU A 109 7.18 -21.56 15.47
N GLU A 110 7.51 -22.68 16.09
CA GLU A 110 6.89 -23.97 15.77
C GLU A 110 6.00 -24.40 16.95
N THR A 111 4.75 -24.77 16.66
CA THR A 111 3.73 -25.13 17.65
C THR A 111 2.95 -26.37 17.19
N ARG A 112 2.20 -27.02 18.09
CA ARG A 112 1.29 -28.13 17.74
C ARG A 112 -0.10 -27.65 17.31
N GLU A 113 -0.46 -26.46 17.75
CA GLU A 113 -1.74 -25.83 17.48
C GLU A 113 -1.51 -24.44 16.86
N PRO A 114 -2.42 -23.97 15.99
CA PRO A 114 -2.34 -22.61 15.45
C PRO A 114 -2.46 -21.59 16.59
N LEU A 115 -1.70 -20.50 16.50
CA LEU A 115 -1.68 -19.40 17.46
C LEU A 115 -2.80 -18.37 17.22
N PHE A 116 -3.28 -18.23 15.98
CA PHE A 116 -4.29 -17.23 15.62
C PHE A 116 -5.59 -17.80 15.09
N SER A 117 -5.54 -18.91 14.35
CA SER A 117 -6.68 -19.44 13.61
C SER A 117 -7.33 -20.62 14.34
N ALA A 118 -8.65 -20.74 14.36
CA ALA A 118 -9.25 -22.05 14.62
C ALA A 118 -8.87 -22.97 13.46
N ALA A 119 -8.33 -24.17 13.75
CA ALA A 119 -7.81 -25.07 12.73
C ALA A 119 -8.84 -25.26 11.60
N PRO A 120 -8.57 -24.76 10.37
CA PRO A 120 -9.53 -24.85 9.30
C PRO A 120 -9.72 -26.31 8.88
N ALA A 121 -10.95 -26.68 8.50
CA ALA A 121 -11.28 -28.04 8.07
C ALA A 121 -10.54 -28.47 6.80
N ASN A 122 -10.26 -27.50 5.91
CA ASN A 122 -9.28 -27.62 4.85
C ASN A 122 -7.97 -27.00 5.31
N ARG A 123 -6.83 -27.63 5.00
CA ARG A 123 -5.49 -27.23 5.45
C ARG A 123 -4.80 -26.41 4.35
N PRO A 124 -5.10 -25.10 4.15
CA PRO A 124 -4.30 -24.32 3.22
C PRO A 124 -2.88 -24.21 3.77
N SER A 125 -1.92 -24.11 2.85
CA SER A 125 -0.50 -24.01 3.16
C SER A 125 -0.14 -22.70 3.88
N LEU A 126 -0.96 -21.65 3.74
CA LEU A 126 -0.85 -20.38 4.45
C LEU A 126 -2.25 -19.89 4.88
N VAL A 127 -2.49 -19.76 6.18
CA VAL A 127 -3.87 -19.63 6.71
C VAL A 127 -4.22 -18.22 7.20
N SER A 128 -3.26 -17.37 7.56
CA SER A 128 -3.61 -16.10 8.21
C SER A 128 -2.50 -15.07 8.13
N THR A 129 -2.90 -13.80 7.95
CA THR A 129 -2.06 -12.60 8.00
C THR A 129 -2.58 -11.77 9.18
N ARG A 130 -1.81 -11.68 10.27
CA ARG A 130 -2.12 -10.73 11.35
C ARG A 130 -1.01 -9.70 11.47
N VAL A 131 -1.37 -8.42 11.44
CA VAL A 131 -0.43 -7.34 11.75
C VAL A 131 -0.42 -7.15 13.27
N LEU A 132 0.76 -7.27 13.85
CA LEU A 132 1.07 -6.98 15.24
C LEU A 132 1.75 -5.62 15.28
N THR A 133 1.20 -4.70 16.03
CA THR A 133 1.60 -3.29 16.00
C THR A 133 2.69 -2.94 17.00
N THR A 134 2.93 -3.82 17.98
CA THR A 134 3.89 -3.58 19.06
C THR A 134 4.82 -4.77 19.28
N ASP A 135 6.03 -4.49 19.77
CA ASP A 135 6.97 -5.52 20.20
C ASP A 135 6.39 -6.37 21.34
N ASP A 136 5.58 -5.78 22.23
CA ASP A 136 4.92 -6.49 23.34
C ASP A 136 3.92 -7.56 22.86
N GLU A 137 3.21 -7.30 21.75
CA GLU A 137 2.33 -8.30 21.13
C GLU A 137 3.14 -9.48 20.57
N VAL A 138 4.32 -9.20 19.99
CA VAL A 138 5.24 -10.24 19.50
C VAL A 138 5.78 -11.06 20.65
N GLU A 139 6.27 -10.43 21.72
CA GLU A 139 6.80 -11.13 22.90
C GLU A 139 5.71 -11.94 23.63
N SER A 140 4.49 -11.40 23.70
CA SER A 140 3.34 -12.14 24.24
C SER A 140 3.02 -13.39 23.41
N LEU A 141 3.15 -13.30 22.09
CA LEU A 141 2.95 -14.42 21.18
C LEU A 141 4.04 -15.48 21.34
N VAL A 142 5.31 -15.06 21.40
CA VAL A 142 6.47 -15.94 21.64
C VAL A 142 6.31 -16.67 22.97
N THR A 143 5.93 -15.95 24.02
CA THR A 143 5.68 -16.50 25.36
C THR A 143 4.58 -17.55 25.33
N ARG A 144 3.44 -17.23 24.69
CA ARG A 144 2.31 -18.16 24.54
C ARG A 144 2.70 -19.42 23.76
N ALA A 145 3.49 -19.29 22.69
CA ALA A 145 3.98 -20.43 21.93
C ALA A 145 4.82 -21.39 22.79
N GLY A 146 5.64 -20.84 23.71
CA GLY A 146 6.40 -21.60 24.68
C GLY A 146 5.54 -22.29 25.74
N GLU A 147 4.52 -21.61 26.27
CA GLU A 147 3.66 -22.12 27.35
C GLU A 147 2.67 -23.19 26.88
N THR A 148 2.07 -23.01 25.70
CA THR A 148 0.88 -23.79 25.30
C THR A 148 1.23 -25.05 24.50
N SER A 149 2.40 -25.11 23.84
CA SER A 149 2.53 -25.94 22.64
C SER A 149 3.83 -26.76 22.50
N SER A 150 4.61 -27.02 23.55
CA SER A 150 5.97 -27.61 23.42
C SER A 150 6.79 -26.92 22.31
N GLY A 151 6.53 -25.62 22.10
CA GLY A 151 6.97 -24.93 20.91
C GLY A 151 8.42 -24.52 21.03
N THR A 152 9.12 -24.52 19.91
CA THR A 152 10.50 -24.04 19.83
C THR A 152 10.52 -22.73 19.05
N ALA A 153 10.99 -21.66 19.70
CA ALA A 153 11.35 -20.44 19.00
C ALA A 153 12.72 -20.63 18.35
N ILE A 154 12.78 -20.48 17.04
CA ILE A 154 14.03 -20.56 16.28
C ILE A 154 14.67 -19.16 16.24
N ALA A 155 16.01 -19.12 16.32
CA ALA A 155 16.78 -17.88 16.36
C ALA A 155 16.39 -16.92 15.23
N SER A 156 16.28 -15.64 15.58
CA SER A 156 15.93 -14.57 14.65
C SER A 156 17.07 -14.32 13.65
N SER A 157 16.73 -14.11 12.38
CA SER A 157 17.64 -13.53 11.40
C SER A 157 17.20 -12.11 11.08
N SER A 158 18.12 -11.15 11.09
CA SER A 158 17.83 -9.81 10.56
C SER A 158 18.65 -9.55 9.31
N LEU A 159 18.05 -8.86 8.37
CA LEU A 159 18.73 -8.31 7.20
C LEU A 159 18.29 -6.89 6.98
N THR A 160 19.08 -6.15 6.22
CA THR A 160 18.76 -4.79 5.82
C THR A 160 18.81 -4.74 4.31
N ALA A 161 17.80 -4.14 3.68
CA ALA A 161 17.78 -3.95 2.23
C ALA A 161 17.11 -2.65 1.84
N LYS A 162 17.35 -2.23 0.61
CA LYS A 162 16.73 -1.02 0.06
C LYS A 162 15.31 -1.30 -0.41
N THR A 163 14.54 -0.23 -0.62
CA THR A 163 13.27 -0.29 -1.35
C THR A 163 13.46 -1.00 -2.69
N ASP A 164 12.53 -1.89 -3.02
CA ASP A 164 12.44 -2.74 -4.21
C ASP A 164 13.54 -3.81 -4.33
N GLU A 165 14.43 -3.91 -3.35
CA GLU A 165 15.42 -4.98 -3.29
C GLU A 165 14.77 -6.29 -2.82
N THR A 166 15.02 -7.37 -3.56
CA THR A 166 14.55 -8.70 -3.16
C THR A 166 15.50 -9.28 -2.12
N THR A 167 14.93 -9.67 -0.99
CA THR A 167 15.67 -10.26 0.12
C THR A 167 15.28 -11.72 0.30
N GLU A 168 16.25 -12.53 0.72
CA GLU A 168 16.06 -13.96 0.93
C GLU A 168 16.60 -14.33 2.32
N VAL A 169 15.70 -14.69 3.23
CA VAL A 169 16.04 -15.18 4.57
C VAL A 169 15.89 -16.69 4.58
N ARG A 170 16.99 -17.41 4.84
CA ARG A 170 16.96 -18.87 5.00
C ARG A 170 17.07 -19.25 6.47
N ILE A 171 16.08 -19.99 6.99
CA ILE A 171 16.09 -20.55 8.34
C ILE A 171 15.75 -22.05 8.24
N GLY A 172 16.76 -22.91 8.41
CA GLY A 172 16.61 -24.35 8.24
C GLY A 172 16.27 -24.76 6.79
N ASP A 173 15.16 -25.48 6.63
CA ASP A 173 14.55 -25.90 5.36
C ASP A 173 13.62 -24.84 4.75
N HIS A 174 13.57 -23.62 5.31
CA HIS A 174 12.68 -22.54 4.89
C HIS A 174 13.44 -21.40 4.25
N LEU A 175 12.83 -20.84 3.20
CA LEU A 175 13.31 -19.67 2.50
C LEU A 175 12.16 -18.67 2.39
N THR A 176 12.30 -17.55 3.07
CA THR A 176 11.37 -16.43 2.94
C THR A 176 11.97 -15.45 1.94
N ARG A 177 11.29 -15.26 0.81
CA ARG A 177 11.60 -14.19 -0.13
C ARG A 177 10.72 -12.99 0.17
N SER A 178 11.31 -11.81 0.27
CA SER A 178 10.56 -10.58 0.54
C SER A 178 11.03 -9.44 -0.36
N VAL A 179 10.09 -8.81 -1.05
CA VAL A 179 10.30 -7.53 -1.76
C VAL A 179 9.62 -6.45 -0.93
N MET A 180 10.36 -5.40 -0.62
CA MET A 180 9.92 -4.37 0.32
C MET A 180 9.87 -3.03 -0.39
N SER A 181 8.76 -2.31 -0.32
CA SER A 181 8.69 -0.93 -0.79
C SER A 181 8.26 0.01 0.32
N VAL A 182 8.99 1.11 0.50
CA VAL A 182 8.71 2.11 1.53
C VAL A 182 7.72 3.13 0.98
N SER A 183 6.70 3.47 1.77
CA SER A 183 5.73 4.50 1.40
C SER A 183 6.38 5.88 1.28
N ALA A 184 5.77 6.78 0.49
CA ALA A 184 6.33 8.10 0.21
C ALA A 184 6.51 8.99 1.47
N ASP A 185 5.71 8.75 2.51
CA ASP A 185 5.78 9.43 3.80
C ASP A 185 6.71 8.73 4.81
N HIS A 186 7.28 7.59 4.43
CA HIS A 186 8.13 6.74 5.27
C HIS A 186 7.42 6.28 6.56
N SER A 187 6.12 6.02 6.50
CA SER A 187 5.33 5.53 7.65
C SER A 187 5.04 4.03 7.56
N THR A 188 4.96 3.48 6.34
CA THR A 188 4.65 2.06 6.10
C THR A 188 5.68 1.39 5.19
N VAL A 189 5.76 0.07 5.33
CA VAL A 189 6.51 -0.83 4.47
C VAL A 189 5.51 -1.78 3.82
N ASP A 190 5.41 -1.71 2.50
CA ASP A 190 4.69 -2.70 1.70
C ASP A 190 5.59 -3.91 1.51
N LEU A 191 5.14 -5.06 2.03
CA LEU A 191 5.84 -6.32 1.98
C LEU A 191 5.13 -7.26 1.01
N ALA A 192 5.82 -7.66 -0.05
CA ALA A 192 5.46 -8.82 -0.85
C ALA A 192 6.29 -10.02 -0.37
N VAL A 193 5.63 -10.99 0.27
CA VAL A 193 6.28 -12.14 0.91
C VAL A 193 5.90 -13.42 0.17
N THR A 194 6.91 -14.18 -0.24
CA THR A 194 6.77 -15.54 -0.77
C THR A 194 7.47 -16.49 0.19
N LEU A 195 6.71 -17.43 0.76
CA LEU A 195 7.25 -18.51 1.59
C LEU A 195 7.58 -19.70 0.70
N LEU A 196 8.83 -20.17 0.78
CA LEU A 196 9.35 -21.28 0.00
C LEU A 196 9.84 -22.39 0.94
N GLN A 197 9.52 -23.63 0.63
CA GLN A 197 10.04 -24.82 1.31
C GLN A 197 11.11 -25.50 0.46
N ILE A 198 12.23 -25.84 1.07
CA ILE A 198 13.36 -26.50 0.41
C ILE A 198 13.45 -27.94 0.89
N HIS A 199 13.05 -28.88 0.03
CA HIS A 199 13.32 -30.31 0.24
C HIS A 199 14.74 -30.65 -0.22
N ALA A 200 15.41 -31.59 0.45
CA ALA A 200 16.81 -31.90 0.21
C ALA A 200 17.04 -32.38 -1.23
N GLY A 201 17.64 -31.52 -2.07
CA GLY A 201 17.95 -31.81 -3.48
C GLY A 201 16.93 -31.30 -4.50
N ASP A 202 15.82 -30.71 -4.05
CA ASP A 202 14.74 -30.24 -4.92
C ASP A 202 14.74 -28.72 -5.13
N LYS A 203 14.02 -28.28 -6.17
CA LYS A 203 13.74 -26.86 -6.38
C LYS A 203 12.84 -26.34 -5.25
N PRO A 204 13.03 -25.09 -4.77
CA PRO A 204 12.15 -24.50 -3.76
C PRO A 204 10.69 -24.52 -4.23
N GLU A 205 9.80 -25.01 -3.37
CA GLU A 205 8.36 -25.06 -3.63
C GLU A 205 7.68 -23.87 -2.95
N VAL A 206 6.78 -23.19 -3.67
CA VAL A 206 6.02 -22.06 -3.11
C VAL A 206 4.93 -22.60 -2.19
N VAL A 207 5.06 -22.29 -0.90
CA VAL A 207 4.10 -22.64 0.15
C VAL A 207 2.98 -21.61 0.21
N GLY A 208 3.31 -20.32 0.03
CA GLY A 208 2.31 -19.27 0.04
C GLY A 208 2.87 -17.92 -0.36
N GLU A 209 1.98 -17.04 -0.82
CA GLU A 209 2.30 -15.67 -1.20
C GLU A 209 1.32 -14.71 -0.55
N THR A 210 1.82 -13.57 -0.08
CA THR A 210 0.99 -12.51 0.46
C THR A 210 1.59 -11.14 0.19
N ARG A 211 0.74 -10.12 0.13
CA ARG A 211 1.14 -8.71 0.04
C ARG A 211 0.44 -7.93 1.13
N VAL A 212 1.19 -7.19 1.93
CA VAL A 212 0.65 -6.44 3.06
C VAL A 212 1.46 -5.17 3.31
N ALA A 213 0.76 -4.07 3.55
CA ALA A 213 1.34 -2.84 4.07
C ALA A 213 1.37 -2.93 5.60
N ILE A 214 2.55 -2.81 6.22
CA ILE A 214 2.67 -2.72 7.68
C ILE A 214 3.34 -1.43 8.11
N PRO A 215 2.93 -0.80 9.23
CA PRO A 215 3.64 0.36 9.76
C PRO A 215 5.10 0.03 10.10
N SER A 216 6.00 1.00 9.96
CA SER A 216 7.39 0.85 10.43
C SER A 216 7.42 0.48 11.92
N GLY A 217 8.13 -0.59 12.27
CA GLY A 217 8.19 -1.15 13.61
C GLY A 217 7.15 -2.23 13.90
N SER A 218 6.14 -2.39 13.04
CA SER A 218 5.15 -3.46 13.17
C SER A 218 5.69 -4.79 12.67
N SER A 219 5.00 -5.86 13.04
CA SER A 219 5.30 -7.23 12.64
C SER A 219 4.13 -7.86 11.91
N LEU A 220 4.44 -8.63 10.88
CA LEU A 220 3.49 -9.48 10.18
C LEU A 220 3.64 -10.92 10.69
N ALA A 221 2.56 -11.53 11.16
CA ALA A 221 2.53 -12.94 11.51
C ALA A 221 1.80 -13.76 10.43
N LEU A 222 2.47 -14.82 9.96
CA LEU A 222 1.98 -15.74 8.94
C LEU A 222 1.96 -17.17 9.48
N GLU A 223 0.81 -17.84 9.43
CA GLU A 223 0.68 -19.23 9.87
C GLU A 223 0.70 -20.21 8.70
N GLU A 224 1.62 -21.15 8.77
CA GLU A 224 1.81 -22.27 7.85
C GLU A 224 1.45 -23.57 8.55
N TRP A 225 0.59 -24.38 7.91
CA TRP A 225 0.33 -25.74 8.37
C TRP A 225 1.41 -26.69 7.84
N ARG A 226 2.05 -27.45 8.73
CA ARG A 226 2.99 -28.50 8.33
C ARG A 226 2.34 -29.87 8.38
N ALA A 227 2.88 -30.79 7.59
CA ALA A 227 2.68 -32.22 7.82
C ALA A 227 2.96 -32.58 9.30
N GLU A 228 2.34 -33.66 9.79
CA GLU A 228 2.49 -34.15 11.17
C GLU A 228 1.75 -33.36 12.27
N ASN A 229 0.72 -32.57 11.91
CA ASN A 229 -0.05 -31.76 12.88
C ASN A 229 0.82 -30.75 13.65
N SER A 230 1.83 -30.20 12.98
CA SER A 230 2.57 -29.05 13.49
C SER A 230 2.21 -27.80 12.71
N TRP A 231 2.31 -26.67 13.38
CA TRP A 231 2.08 -25.34 12.84
C TRP A 231 3.37 -24.56 12.95
N ARG A 232 3.58 -23.70 11.97
CA ARG A 232 4.67 -22.76 12.00
C ARG A 232 4.13 -21.35 11.85
N THR A 233 4.61 -20.45 12.69
CA THR A 233 4.31 -19.03 12.60
C THR A 233 5.58 -18.28 12.23
N HIS A 234 5.57 -17.66 11.05
CA HIS A 234 6.61 -16.74 10.60
C HIS A 234 6.24 -15.33 11.06
N ILE A 235 7.12 -14.68 11.82
CA ILE A 235 6.95 -13.30 12.29
C ILE A 235 7.98 -12.44 11.58
N LEU A 236 7.51 -11.50 10.77
CA LEU A 236 8.33 -10.60 9.97
C LEU A 236 8.17 -9.17 10.51
N THR A 237 9.16 -8.65 11.20
CA THR A 237 9.20 -7.27 11.71
C THR A 237 9.95 -6.40 10.71
N ALA A 238 9.30 -5.36 10.18
CA ALA A 238 9.95 -4.40 9.28
C ALA A 238 10.16 -3.07 10.00
N ARG A 239 11.40 -2.56 10.00
CA ARG A 239 11.76 -1.25 10.56
C ARG A 239 12.46 -0.40 9.51
N LEU A 240 12.02 0.84 9.36
CA LEU A 240 12.76 1.81 8.58
C LEU A 240 13.99 2.25 9.37
N VAL A 241 15.16 2.12 8.75
CA VAL A 241 16.45 2.49 9.32
C VAL A 241 17.19 3.39 8.34
N ASP A 242 18.04 4.27 8.86
CA ASP A 242 18.94 5.07 8.03
C ASP A 242 20.16 4.23 7.57
N ALA A 243 21.05 4.86 6.81
CA ALA A 243 22.28 4.21 6.33
C ALA A 243 23.24 3.77 7.45
N SER A 244 23.07 4.26 8.68
CA SER A 244 23.82 3.82 9.86
C SER A 244 23.15 2.66 10.61
N GLY A 245 21.94 2.26 10.19
CA GLY A 245 21.11 1.27 10.86
C GLY A 245 20.30 1.84 12.03
N ALA A 246 20.29 3.16 12.24
CA ALA A 246 19.49 3.79 13.28
C ALA A 246 18.01 3.87 12.84
N PRO A 247 17.04 3.64 13.74
CA PRO A 247 15.62 3.75 13.39
C PRO A 247 15.27 5.15 12.88
N VAL A 248 14.55 5.21 11.77
CA VAL A 248 13.99 6.47 11.26
C VAL A 248 12.69 6.73 12.00
N SER A 249 12.64 7.81 12.77
CA SER A 249 11.38 8.26 13.38
C SER A 249 10.35 8.53 12.28
N PRO A 250 9.10 8.07 12.43
CA PRO A 250 8.03 8.47 11.51
C PRO A 250 8.02 9.98 11.40
N ARG A 251 8.02 10.53 10.19
CA ARG A 251 7.81 11.96 10.02
C ARG A 251 6.41 12.26 10.54
N GLU A 252 6.32 13.03 11.62
CA GLU A 252 5.05 13.63 12.02
C GLU A 252 4.53 14.44 10.82
N SER A 253 3.31 14.15 10.39
CA SER A 253 2.68 14.71 9.18
C SER A 253 2.50 16.23 9.19
N ASP A 254 2.98 16.93 10.22
CA ASP A 254 2.76 18.35 10.46
C ASP A 254 3.68 19.28 9.67
N ASP A 255 4.79 18.77 9.09
CA ASP A 255 5.82 19.59 8.42
C ASP A 255 5.57 19.88 6.92
N LEU A 256 4.43 19.49 6.34
CA LEU A 256 4.14 19.78 4.92
C LEU A 256 3.50 21.18 4.74
N PRO A 257 4.01 22.03 3.81
CA PRO A 257 3.49 23.37 3.57
C PRO A 257 2.04 23.35 3.09
N GLY A 258 1.24 24.27 3.62
CA GLY A 258 -0.23 24.29 3.51
C GLY A 258 -0.82 24.31 2.09
N GLU A 259 -0.04 24.64 1.07
CA GLU A 259 -0.49 24.64 -0.34
C GLU A 259 -0.54 23.22 -0.95
N GLN A 260 0.19 22.24 -0.41
CA GLN A 260 0.03 20.82 -0.78
C GLN A 260 -1.16 20.15 -0.07
N ARG A 261 -1.83 20.84 0.87
CA ARG A 261 -3.04 20.34 1.55
C ARG A 261 -4.31 20.44 0.69
N LEU A 262 -4.30 21.19 -0.41
CA LEU A 262 -5.46 21.45 -1.26
C LEU A 262 -5.22 20.99 -2.70
N GLY A 263 -5.08 19.67 -2.90
CA GLY A 263 -5.23 19.05 -4.21
C GLY A 263 -6.71 18.94 -4.60
N LEU A 264 -7.02 19.30 -5.84
CA LEU A 264 -8.33 19.12 -6.48
C LEU A 264 -8.69 17.62 -6.54
N GLY A 265 -9.58 17.17 -5.65
CA GLY A 265 -10.34 15.93 -5.76
C GLY A 265 -9.57 14.64 -5.44
N GLY A 266 -9.72 14.15 -4.20
CA GLY A 266 -9.27 12.81 -3.81
C GLY A 266 -8.15 12.84 -2.77
N SER A 267 -8.49 12.49 -1.52
CA SER A 267 -7.54 12.31 -0.42
C SER A 267 -6.50 11.25 -0.77
N LEU A 268 -5.22 11.64 -0.90
CA LEU A 268 -4.07 10.75 -1.15
C LEU A 268 -3.17 10.55 0.08
N PHE A 269 -3.62 10.97 1.26
CA PHE A 269 -2.96 10.63 2.53
C PHE A 269 -3.76 9.52 3.22
N PRO A 270 -3.17 8.37 3.59
CA PRO A 270 -3.76 7.59 4.65
C PRO A 270 -3.65 8.42 5.93
N GLY A 271 -4.79 8.71 6.55
CA GLY A 271 -4.80 9.16 7.94
C GLY A 271 -4.16 8.11 8.86
N PRO A 272 -4.10 8.37 10.19
CA PRO A 272 -3.69 7.39 11.20
C PRO A 272 -4.15 5.99 10.83
N VAL A 273 -3.20 5.03 10.85
CA VAL A 273 -3.35 3.62 10.43
C VAL A 273 -4.80 3.18 10.63
N PRO A 274 -5.56 2.88 9.56
CA PRO A 274 -6.97 2.59 9.69
C PRO A 274 -7.09 1.39 10.60
N VAL A 275 -7.69 1.61 11.78
CA VAL A 275 -8.21 0.55 12.63
C VAL A 275 -8.93 -0.43 11.69
N PRO A 276 -8.61 -1.74 11.70
CA PRO A 276 -9.18 -2.70 10.76
C PRO A 276 -10.68 -2.45 10.62
N ALA A 277 -11.21 -2.38 9.41
CA ALA A 277 -12.62 -2.00 9.19
C ALA A 277 -13.58 -2.82 10.05
N LEU A 278 -13.25 -4.09 10.31
CA LEU A 278 -13.96 -4.99 11.20
C LEU A 278 -14.03 -4.50 12.66
N GLU A 279 -12.97 -3.89 13.17
CA GLU A 279 -12.94 -3.31 14.52
C GLU A 279 -13.72 -1.99 14.54
N LYS A 280 -13.60 -1.13 13.51
CA LYS A 280 -14.37 0.12 13.43
C LYS A 280 -15.87 -0.12 13.36
N VAL A 281 -16.33 -1.05 12.52
CA VAL A 281 -17.78 -1.35 12.42
C VAL A 281 -18.37 -1.93 13.70
N LYS A 282 -17.54 -2.55 14.56
CA LYS A 282 -17.97 -3.06 15.87
C LYS A 282 -18.06 -1.97 16.93
N THR A 283 -17.20 -0.95 16.86
CA THR A 283 -17.09 0.10 17.87
C THR A 283 -18.01 1.30 17.60
N ILE A 284 -18.31 1.60 16.34
CA ILE A 284 -19.21 2.70 15.99
C ILE A 284 -20.65 2.34 16.39
N ILE A 285 -21.20 3.05 17.37
CA ILE A 285 -22.58 2.91 17.83
C ILE A 285 -23.46 3.96 17.16
N LEU A 286 -24.51 3.50 16.49
CA LEU A 286 -25.51 4.34 15.83
C LEU A 286 -26.68 4.57 16.81
N PRO A 287 -26.96 5.83 17.20
CA PRO A 287 -28.06 6.15 18.11
C PRO A 287 -29.42 5.70 17.56
N SER A 288 -29.64 5.91 16.26
CA SER A 288 -30.83 5.46 15.53
C SER A 288 -30.54 5.34 14.04
N VAL A 289 -31.08 4.31 13.40
CA VAL A 289 -31.12 4.14 11.94
C VAL A 289 -32.52 3.73 11.55
N GLU A 290 -33.13 4.47 10.64
CA GLU A 290 -34.49 4.21 10.17
C GLU A 290 -34.54 4.36 8.64
N PHE A 291 -35.09 3.34 7.98
CA PHE A 291 -35.40 3.29 6.55
C PHE A 291 -36.88 2.93 6.42
N GLU A 292 -37.57 3.58 5.49
CA GLU A 292 -38.96 3.26 5.14
C GLU A 292 -39.02 3.14 3.62
N GLU A 293 -39.24 1.92 3.14
CA GLU A 293 -39.26 1.57 1.71
C GLU A 293 -38.05 2.09 0.91
N THR A 294 -36.88 2.22 1.57
CA THR A 294 -35.69 2.83 0.99
C THR A 294 -34.91 1.81 0.14
N PRO A 295 -34.53 2.12 -1.12
CA PRO A 295 -33.70 1.23 -1.94
C PRO A 295 -32.38 0.87 -1.26
N LEU A 296 -31.87 -0.35 -1.49
CA LEU A 296 -30.62 -0.82 -0.87
C LEU A 296 -29.44 0.14 -1.10
N LEU A 297 -29.29 0.68 -2.32
CA LEU A 297 -28.18 1.58 -2.63
C LEU A 297 -28.23 2.86 -1.76
N GLU A 298 -29.43 3.42 -1.58
CA GLU A 298 -29.65 4.60 -0.75
C GLU A 298 -29.46 4.27 0.73
N ALA A 299 -29.94 3.10 1.19
CA ALA A 299 -29.71 2.62 2.54
C ALA A 299 -28.20 2.49 2.86
N ILE A 300 -27.39 2.03 1.91
CA ILE A 300 -25.93 1.96 2.06
C ILE A 300 -25.32 3.35 2.24
N GLU A 301 -25.75 4.35 1.45
CA GLU A 301 -25.27 5.73 1.59
C GLU A 301 -25.68 6.35 2.93
N ILE A 302 -26.89 6.06 3.42
CA ILE A 302 -27.32 6.49 4.75
C ILE A 302 -26.45 5.83 5.84
N LEU A 303 -26.14 4.54 5.73
CA LEU A 303 -25.26 3.85 6.67
C LEU A 303 -23.83 4.42 6.65
N LYS A 304 -23.28 4.75 5.48
CA LYS A 304 -21.97 5.43 5.37
C LYS A 304 -21.97 6.74 6.12
N LYS A 305 -22.97 7.58 5.86
CA LYS A 305 -23.12 8.90 6.47
C LYS A 305 -23.28 8.78 7.99
N ALA A 306 -24.18 7.91 8.45
CA ALA A 306 -24.40 7.66 9.87
C ALA A 306 -23.14 7.10 10.56
N GLY A 307 -22.41 6.21 9.89
CA GLY A 307 -21.14 5.68 10.37
C GLY A 307 -20.08 6.76 10.54
N ALA A 308 -19.94 7.66 9.56
CA ALA A 308 -19.00 8.79 9.64
C ALA A 308 -19.37 9.82 10.71
N GLU A 309 -20.66 10.15 10.87
CA GLU A 309 -21.14 11.10 11.89
C GLU A 309 -20.92 10.59 13.32
N ASN A 310 -20.99 9.27 13.53
CA ASN A 310 -20.89 8.65 14.84
C ASN A 310 -19.52 8.02 15.14
N ASP A 311 -18.57 8.05 14.20
CA ASP A 311 -17.20 7.60 14.43
C ASP A 311 -16.40 8.63 15.24
N ARG A 312 -16.17 8.31 16.51
CA ARG A 312 -15.37 9.14 17.43
C ARG A 312 -13.89 8.74 17.50
N SER A 313 -13.48 7.72 16.75
CA SER A 313 -12.14 7.12 16.90
C SER A 313 -11.03 7.89 16.18
N LEU A 314 -11.34 8.71 15.17
CA LEU A 314 -10.35 9.39 14.31
C LEU A 314 -10.68 10.89 14.07
N PRO A 315 -9.67 11.71 13.66
CA PRO A 315 -9.90 13.07 13.16
C PRO A 315 -10.85 13.09 11.96
N GLU A 316 -11.49 14.24 11.69
CA GLU A 316 -12.62 14.37 10.74
C GLU A 316 -12.36 13.76 9.35
N THR A 317 -11.12 13.73 8.88
CA THR A 317 -10.71 13.21 7.57
C THR A 317 -10.68 11.68 7.45
N GLY A 318 -10.84 10.94 8.55
CA GLY A 318 -10.80 9.46 8.57
C GLY A 318 -12.03 8.79 9.19
N ARG A 319 -13.11 9.54 9.40
CA ARG A 319 -14.32 9.03 10.07
C ARG A 319 -15.12 8.08 9.19
N GLY A 320 -15.65 7.04 9.83
CA GLY A 320 -16.54 6.06 9.22
C GLY A 320 -15.81 4.84 8.69
N VAL A 321 -16.55 4.07 7.88
CA VAL A 321 -16.07 2.86 7.22
C VAL A 321 -16.56 2.92 5.77
N ASP A 322 -15.69 2.55 4.82
CA ASP A 322 -16.07 2.48 3.41
C ASP A 322 -16.98 1.27 3.17
N ILE A 323 -18.25 1.50 2.82
CA ILE A 323 -19.24 0.44 2.57
C ILE A 323 -19.55 0.42 1.08
N ARG A 324 -19.23 -0.65 0.35
CA ARG A 324 -19.46 -0.72 -1.10
C ARG A 324 -20.51 -1.77 -1.44
N TYR A 325 -21.33 -1.45 -2.44
CA TYR A 325 -22.22 -2.44 -3.04
C TYR A 325 -21.43 -3.32 -4.01
N TRP A 326 -21.47 -4.63 -3.82
CA TRP A 326 -20.86 -5.58 -4.73
C TRP A 326 -21.84 -5.92 -5.86
N TYR A 327 -21.50 -5.50 -7.08
CA TYR A 327 -22.30 -5.75 -8.27
C TYR A 327 -22.26 -7.23 -8.65
N SER A 328 -23.24 -8.00 -8.19
CA SER A 328 -23.65 -9.19 -8.94
C SER A 328 -24.54 -8.73 -10.09
N SER A 329 -24.50 -9.39 -11.24
CA SER A 329 -25.26 -9.06 -12.48
C SER A 329 -26.79 -9.02 -12.34
N ARG A 330 -27.34 -9.13 -11.13
CA ARG A 330 -28.75 -8.99 -10.79
C ARG A 330 -29.07 -7.55 -10.41
N THR A 331 -29.34 -6.72 -11.43
CA THR A 331 -29.79 -5.32 -11.28
C THR A 331 -30.96 -5.15 -10.31
N SER A 332 -31.78 -6.19 -10.12
CA SER A 332 -32.98 -6.16 -9.27
C SER A 332 -32.74 -6.01 -7.77
N LEU A 333 -31.51 -6.23 -7.26
CA LEU A 333 -31.25 -6.17 -5.81
C LEU A 333 -30.99 -4.74 -5.30
N ALA A 334 -30.46 -3.86 -6.16
CA ALA A 334 -30.15 -2.48 -5.77
C ALA A 334 -31.41 -1.64 -5.50
N GLU A 335 -32.51 -1.94 -6.19
CA GLU A 335 -33.79 -1.24 -6.11
C GLU A 335 -34.75 -1.84 -5.06
N LYS A 336 -34.36 -2.93 -4.38
CA LYS A 336 -35.22 -3.60 -3.42
C LYS A 336 -35.54 -2.64 -2.26
N PRO A 337 -36.82 -2.32 -1.99
CA PRO A 337 -37.20 -1.41 -0.91
C PRO A 337 -36.99 -2.11 0.43
N LEU A 338 -36.35 -1.40 1.35
CA LEU A 338 -36.02 -1.88 2.69
C LEU A 338 -36.71 -1.02 3.74
N THR A 339 -37.32 -1.67 4.72
CA THR A 339 -37.85 -1.02 5.92
C THR A 339 -37.14 -1.58 7.13
N LEU A 340 -36.43 -0.73 7.87
CA LEU A 340 -35.60 -1.10 9.02
C LEU A 340 -35.67 0.01 10.05
N ARG A 341 -35.81 -0.36 11.34
CA ARG A 341 -35.74 0.60 12.44
C ARG A 341 -34.92 0.01 13.56
N LEU A 342 -33.74 0.58 13.79
CA LEU A 342 -32.80 0.16 14.83
C LEU A 342 -32.45 1.34 15.72
N SER A 343 -32.25 1.07 17.01
CA SER A 343 -31.84 2.08 17.99
C SER A 343 -30.69 1.56 18.83
N ASN A 344 -29.71 2.43 19.06
CA ASN A 344 -28.51 2.14 19.86
C ASN A 344 -27.81 0.84 19.45
N VAL A 345 -27.54 0.68 18.15
CA VAL A 345 -26.94 -0.53 17.57
C VAL A 345 -25.53 -0.27 17.04
N PRO A 346 -24.62 -1.25 17.11
CA PRO A 346 -23.36 -1.19 16.37
C PRO A 346 -23.58 -1.09 14.86
N LEU A 347 -22.69 -0.37 14.15
CA LEU A 347 -22.75 -0.23 12.69
C LEU A 347 -22.73 -1.59 11.98
N ILE A 348 -21.95 -2.56 12.46
CA ILE A 348 -21.90 -3.92 11.91
C ILE A 348 -23.26 -4.64 11.97
N GLU A 349 -24.03 -4.41 13.03
CA GLU A 349 -25.35 -5.01 13.18
C GLU A 349 -26.33 -4.37 12.20
N ALA A 350 -26.27 -3.03 12.06
CA ALA A 350 -27.07 -2.32 11.06
C ALA A 350 -26.78 -2.81 9.64
N ILE A 351 -25.50 -2.98 9.28
CA ILE A 351 -25.08 -3.56 7.99
C ILE A 351 -25.63 -4.98 7.81
N ARG A 352 -25.50 -5.84 8.83
CA ARG A 352 -26.00 -7.22 8.78
C ARG A 352 -27.51 -7.27 8.54
N TYR A 353 -28.28 -6.45 9.25
CA TYR A 353 -29.74 -6.39 9.06
C TYR A 353 -30.13 -5.84 7.69
N THR A 354 -29.45 -4.79 7.22
CA THR A 354 -29.66 -4.23 5.87
C THR A 354 -29.36 -5.27 4.79
N ALA A 355 -28.23 -5.98 4.88
CA ALA A 355 -27.88 -7.05 3.94
C ALA A 355 -28.92 -8.18 3.98
N SER A 356 -29.32 -8.63 5.18
CA SER A 356 -30.31 -9.70 5.35
C SER A 356 -31.69 -9.33 4.78
N LEU A 357 -32.18 -8.11 5.02
CA LEU A 357 -33.44 -7.62 4.44
C LEU A 357 -33.36 -7.55 2.91
N ALA A 358 -32.19 -7.19 2.38
CA ALA A 358 -31.95 -7.21 0.94
C ALA A 358 -31.89 -8.62 0.34
N GLY A 359 -31.72 -9.67 1.15
CA GLY A 359 -31.40 -11.03 0.67
C GLY A 359 -29.97 -11.12 0.13
N CYS A 360 -29.10 -10.27 0.66
CA CYS A 360 -27.66 -10.24 0.41
C CYS A 360 -26.90 -10.75 1.64
N ASP A 361 -25.59 -10.92 1.48
CA ASP A 361 -24.65 -11.15 2.56
C ASP A 361 -23.65 -9.99 2.60
N TYR A 362 -22.80 -9.91 3.62
CA TYR A 362 -21.74 -8.91 3.71
C TYR A 362 -20.37 -9.53 3.99
N ARG A 363 -19.31 -8.92 3.47
CA ARG A 363 -17.91 -9.32 3.69
C ARG A 363 -17.08 -8.11 4.08
N VAL A 364 -16.04 -8.31 4.88
CA VAL A 364 -15.10 -7.25 5.24
C VAL A 364 -13.76 -7.55 4.57
N GLU A 365 -13.36 -6.71 3.62
CA GLU A 365 -12.18 -6.93 2.78
C GLU A 365 -11.41 -5.62 2.60
N GLY A 366 -10.10 -5.64 2.81
CA GLY A 366 -9.22 -4.52 2.46
C GLY A 366 -9.56 -3.17 3.10
N GLY A 367 -10.17 -3.16 4.30
CA GLY A 367 -10.60 -1.93 4.95
C GLY A 367 -11.98 -1.41 4.53
N SER A 368 -12.70 -2.15 3.69
CA SER A 368 -14.07 -1.84 3.28
C SER A 368 -15.04 -2.95 3.70
N VAL A 369 -16.32 -2.63 3.77
CA VAL A 369 -17.41 -3.61 3.90
C VAL A 369 -18.13 -3.72 2.56
N LEU A 370 -18.14 -4.92 1.99
CA LEU A 370 -18.84 -5.21 0.75
C LEU A 370 -20.20 -5.82 1.07
N ILE A 371 -21.28 -5.29 0.47
CA ILE A 371 -22.63 -5.84 0.60
C ILE A 371 -23.09 -6.33 -0.78
N GLY A 372 -23.49 -7.58 -0.89
CA GLY A 372 -24.00 -8.12 -2.15
C GLY A 372 -24.40 -9.58 -2.04
N ALA A 373 -24.90 -10.13 -3.14
CA ALA A 373 -25.14 -11.57 -3.27
C ALA A 373 -23.79 -12.25 -3.51
N PHE A 374 -23.12 -12.62 -2.43
CA PHE A 374 -21.94 -13.47 -2.53
C PHE A 374 -22.36 -14.92 -2.77
N PRO A 375 -21.69 -15.66 -3.65
CA PRO A 375 -21.85 -17.09 -3.66
C PRO A 375 -21.53 -17.63 -2.25
N PRO A 376 -22.29 -18.62 -1.74
CA PRO A 376 -21.97 -19.25 -0.47
C PRO A 376 -20.52 -19.74 -0.52
N ALA A 377 -19.74 -19.43 0.52
CA ALA A 377 -18.29 -19.71 0.57
C ALA A 377 -17.95 -21.22 0.45
N THR A 378 -18.96 -22.09 0.42
CA THR A 378 -18.81 -23.53 0.56
C THR A 378 -18.85 -24.29 -0.76
N GLU A 379 -19.29 -23.71 -1.88
CA GLU A 379 -19.45 -24.46 -3.14
C GLU A 379 -19.23 -23.59 -4.39
N MET A 380 -18.12 -22.84 -4.45
CA MET A 380 -17.70 -22.36 -5.77
C MET A 380 -17.24 -23.58 -6.57
N SER A 381 -18.06 -24.01 -7.53
CA SER A 381 -17.63 -25.04 -8.48
C SER A 381 -16.35 -24.58 -9.16
N GLY A 382 -15.48 -25.50 -9.59
CA GLY A 382 -14.23 -25.12 -10.27
C GLY A 382 -14.46 -24.22 -11.49
N ALA A 383 -15.66 -24.18 -12.06
CA ALA A 383 -16.06 -23.26 -13.11
C ALA A 383 -16.15 -21.80 -12.62
N GLU A 384 -16.73 -21.56 -11.45
CA GLU A 384 -16.90 -20.23 -10.86
C GLU A 384 -15.56 -19.60 -10.48
N GLU A 385 -14.64 -20.40 -9.93
CA GLU A 385 -13.29 -19.96 -9.60
C GLU A 385 -12.50 -19.55 -10.85
N ILE A 386 -12.55 -20.37 -11.90
CA ILE A 386 -11.87 -20.06 -13.17
C ILE A 386 -12.48 -18.81 -13.80
N TRP A 387 -13.81 -18.66 -13.79
CA TRP A 387 -14.48 -17.47 -14.30
C TRP A 387 -14.07 -16.21 -13.54
N TYR A 388 -14.07 -16.27 -12.21
CA TYR A 388 -13.72 -15.13 -11.36
C TYR A 388 -12.25 -14.75 -11.51
N ALA A 389 -11.35 -15.73 -11.57
CA ALA A 389 -9.94 -15.50 -11.85
C ALA A 389 -9.73 -14.84 -13.22
N ALA A 390 -10.44 -15.29 -14.26
CA ALA A 390 -10.39 -14.70 -15.60
C ALA A 390 -10.85 -13.23 -15.57
N PHE A 391 -11.95 -12.95 -14.88
CA PHE A 391 -12.51 -11.61 -14.72
C PHE A 391 -11.54 -10.66 -14.02
N LEU A 392 -10.92 -11.09 -12.91
CA LEU A 392 -9.94 -10.28 -12.19
C LEU A 392 -8.73 -9.94 -13.06
N ARG A 393 -8.24 -10.90 -13.87
CA ARG A 393 -7.14 -10.65 -14.81
C ARG A 393 -7.51 -9.65 -15.91
N GLY A 394 -8.75 -9.70 -16.40
CA GLY A 394 -9.25 -8.70 -17.34
C GLY A 394 -9.26 -7.30 -16.74
N ARG A 395 -9.73 -7.15 -15.50
CA ARG A 395 -9.76 -5.86 -14.81
C ARG A 395 -8.36 -5.33 -14.49
N GLU A 396 -7.45 -6.18 -14.02
CA GLU A 396 -6.04 -5.82 -13.84
C GLU A 396 -5.43 -5.29 -15.14
N ALA A 397 -5.78 -5.87 -16.29
CA ALA A 397 -5.29 -5.40 -17.57
C ALA A 397 -5.79 -3.99 -17.91
N ASP A 398 -7.08 -3.72 -17.71
CA ASP A 398 -7.66 -2.40 -17.98
C ASP A 398 -7.05 -1.32 -17.06
N GLU A 399 -6.76 -1.66 -15.81
CA GLU A 399 -6.05 -0.78 -14.87
C GLU A 399 -4.60 -0.50 -15.34
N LEU A 400 -3.89 -1.52 -15.82
CA LEU A 400 -2.52 -1.39 -16.36
C LEU A 400 -2.47 -0.57 -17.66
N GLU A 401 -3.45 -0.74 -18.53
CA GLU A 401 -3.60 0.05 -19.75
C GLU A 401 -3.84 1.53 -19.41
N GLY A 402 -4.75 1.82 -18.46
CA GLY A 402 -4.96 3.18 -17.97
C GLY A 402 -3.70 3.82 -17.36
N ALA A 403 -2.79 3.00 -16.85
CA ALA A 403 -1.49 3.42 -16.32
C ALA A 403 -0.37 3.53 -17.40
N GLY A 404 -0.67 3.25 -18.67
CA GLY A 404 0.28 3.28 -19.80
C GLY A 404 1.22 2.08 -19.86
N LYS A 405 0.92 0.98 -19.16
CA LYS A 405 1.74 -0.25 -19.11
C LYS A 405 1.21 -1.31 -20.09
N MET A 406 1.28 -1.01 -21.38
CA MET A 406 0.66 -1.83 -22.44
C MET A 406 1.14 -3.30 -22.45
N ASP A 407 2.44 -3.56 -22.25
CA ASP A 407 2.98 -4.94 -22.27
C ASP A 407 2.47 -5.80 -21.10
N GLU A 408 2.37 -5.19 -19.90
CA GLU A 408 1.82 -5.86 -18.71
C GLU A 408 0.32 -6.09 -18.89
N ALA A 409 -0.41 -5.10 -19.42
CA ALA A 409 -1.83 -5.21 -19.75
C ALA A 409 -2.09 -6.35 -20.75
N LYS A 410 -1.32 -6.42 -21.84
CA LYS A 410 -1.37 -7.50 -22.84
C LYS A 410 -1.16 -8.87 -22.21
N THR A 411 -0.19 -8.98 -21.29
CA THR A 411 0.07 -10.23 -20.55
C THR A 411 -1.14 -10.65 -19.72
N LYS A 412 -1.78 -9.71 -19.03
CA LYS A 412 -2.98 -9.97 -18.22
C LYS A 412 -4.19 -10.34 -19.07
N ARG A 413 -4.39 -9.68 -20.21
CA ARG A 413 -5.41 -10.05 -21.22
C ARG A 413 -5.23 -11.48 -21.72
N LEU A 414 -3.99 -11.88 -22.02
CA LEU A 414 -3.68 -13.24 -22.44
C LEU A 414 -3.97 -14.27 -21.33
N GLN A 415 -3.68 -13.94 -20.07
CA GLN A 415 -4.02 -14.79 -18.93
C GLN A 415 -5.54 -14.94 -18.76
N ALA A 416 -6.29 -13.83 -18.85
CA ALA A 416 -7.74 -13.84 -18.81
C ALA A 416 -8.33 -14.70 -19.95
N LEU A 417 -7.82 -14.56 -21.17
CA LEU A 417 -8.24 -15.33 -22.34
C LEU A 417 -8.04 -16.83 -22.10
N LYS A 418 -6.86 -17.26 -21.66
CA LYS A 418 -6.57 -18.67 -21.37
C LYS A 418 -7.52 -19.25 -20.31
N LEU A 419 -7.85 -18.47 -19.28
CA LEU A 419 -8.78 -18.91 -18.24
C LEU A 419 -10.21 -19.03 -18.79
N TYR A 420 -10.67 -18.09 -19.62
CA TYR A 420 -11.96 -18.20 -20.29
C TYR A 420 -12.03 -19.37 -21.27
N GLU A 421 -10.95 -19.66 -22.00
CA GLU A 421 -10.87 -20.84 -22.87
C GLU A 421 -10.90 -22.14 -22.07
N ALA A 422 -10.14 -22.22 -20.96
CA ALA A 422 -10.17 -23.36 -20.06
C ALA A 422 -11.56 -23.56 -19.44
N LEU A 423 -12.26 -22.47 -19.11
CA LEU A 423 -13.63 -22.51 -18.62
C LEU A 423 -14.59 -23.07 -19.68
N ARG A 424 -14.48 -22.59 -20.92
CA ARG A 424 -15.28 -23.06 -22.07
C ARG A 424 -15.09 -24.56 -22.31
N GLU A 425 -13.85 -25.04 -22.23
CA GLU A 425 -13.53 -26.47 -22.45
C GLU A 425 -13.99 -27.36 -21.31
N ARG A 426 -13.77 -26.95 -20.06
CA ARG A 426 -14.08 -27.78 -18.89
C ARG A 426 -15.55 -27.72 -18.48
N ASN A 427 -16.23 -26.60 -18.73
CA ASN A 427 -17.58 -26.34 -18.26
C ASN A 427 -18.43 -25.63 -19.33
N PRO A 428 -18.75 -26.29 -20.45
CA PRO A 428 -19.46 -25.66 -21.58
C PRO A 428 -20.87 -25.15 -21.20
N GLU A 429 -21.50 -25.72 -20.19
CA GLU A 429 -22.83 -25.31 -19.72
C GLU A 429 -22.83 -24.03 -18.86
N PHE A 430 -21.67 -23.66 -18.29
CA PHE A 430 -21.61 -22.69 -17.19
C PHE A 430 -21.91 -21.24 -17.63
N ALA A 431 -21.57 -20.84 -18.86
CA ALA A 431 -21.86 -19.48 -19.37
C ALA A 431 -21.51 -19.30 -20.85
N SER A 432 -21.86 -20.22 -21.75
CA SER A 432 -21.31 -20.24 -23.13
C SER A 432 -21.36 -18.89 -23.85
N LYS A 433 -22.51 -18.22 -23.92
CA LYS A 433 -22.62 -16.92 -24.62
C LYS A 433 -21.80 -15.78 -23.99
N ALA A 434 -21.76 -15.70 -22.66
CA ALA A 434 -21.04 -14.62 -21.98
C ALA A 434 -19.51 -14.86 -22.02
N VAL A 435 -19.08 -16.10 -21.87
CA VAL A 435 -17.67 -16.50 -22.00
C VAL A 435 -17.22 -16.35 -23.45
N GLU A 436 -18.03 -16.76 -24.42
CA GLU A 436 -17.75 -16.53 -25.85
C GLU A 436 -17.62 -15.05 -26.19
N ALA A 437 -18.52 -14.20 -25.66
CA ALA A 437 -18.44 -12.76 -25.86
C ALA A 437 -17.15 -12.16 -25.25
N GLN A 438 -16.70 -12.63 -24.08
CA GLN A 438 -15.43 -12.17 -23.50
C GLN A 438 -14.22 -12.70 -24.25
N ILE A 439 -14.23 -13.96 -24.69
CA ILE A 439 -13.17 -14.52 -25.54
C ILE A 439 -13.07 -13.72 -26.85
N GLN A 440 -14.20 -13.42 -27.49
CA GLN A 440 -14.23 -12.63 -28.71
C GLN A 440 -13.68 -11.22 -28.46
N ARG A 441 -14.17 -10.53 -27.43
CA ARG A 441 -13.69 -9.19 -27.07
C ARG A 441 -12.19 -9.17 -26.81
N LEU A 442 -11.67 -10.12 -26.03
CA LEU A 442 -10.24 -10.21 -25.72
C LEU A 442 -9.41 -10.49 -26.97
N ASN A 443 -9.88 -11.33 -27.89
CA ASN A 443 -9.21 -11.58 -29.16
C ASN A 443 -9.19 -10.35 -30.07
N GLU A 444 -10.29 -9.58 -30.13
CA GLU A 444 -10.37 -8.33 -30.87
C GLU A 444 -9.35 -7.32 -30.32
N THR A 445 -9.36 -7.08 -29.00
CA THR A 445 -8.40 -6.18 -28.34
C THR A 445 -6.94 -6.62 -28.54
N LEU A 446 -6.65 -7.91 -28.40
CA LEU A 446 -5.29 -8.45 -28.60
C LEU A 446 -4.83 -8.45 -30.07
N SER A 447 -5.74 -8.29 -31.02
CA SER A 447 -5.42 -8.19 -32.46
C SER A 447 -5.17 -6.76 -32.93
N GLU A 448 -5.75 -5.78 -32.24
CA GLU A 448 -5.52 -4.35 -32.50
C GLU A 448 -4.18 -3.86 -31.91
N GLU A 449 -3.66 -4.56 -30.90
CA GLU A 449 -2.34 -4.34 -30.26
C GLU A 449 -1.20 -5.14 -30.89
#